data_AF-A0AAP4FBP6-F1
#
_entry.id   AF-A0AAP4FBP6-F1
#
_cell.length_a   1.000
_cell.length_b   1.000
_cell.length_c   1.000
_cell.angle_alpha   90.00
_cell.angle_beta   90.00
_cell.angle_gamma   90.00
#
_symmetry.space_group_name_H-M   'P 1'
#
loop_
_entity.id
_entity.type
_entity.pdbx_description
1 polymer ?
#
loop_
_entity_poly.entity_id
_entity_poly.type
_entity_poly.pdbx_seq_one_letter_code
_entity_poly.pdbx_strand_id
1 'polypeptide(L)'
;MLTCTNAAHAASDMSAARVGALDFQFDSNVQGKAFTICNVIDEFTREHVGFELAQSITATTVIDLLENLAAVRGRPGVLRMGKRSGVHQP
;
A
#
# COMPACT_ATOMS: atom_id res chain seq x y z
N MET A 1 -14.87 -11.60 10.73
CA MET A 1 -14.97 -10.13 10.74
C MET A 1 -13.57 -9.61 11.04
N LEU A 2 -12.68 -9.58 10.03
CA LEU A 2 -11.33 -9.06 10.22
C LEU A 2 -11.43 -7.54 10.10
N THR A 3 -11.44 -6.83 11.23
CA THR A 3 -11.15 -5.41 11.22
C THR A 3 -9.67 -5.29 10.94
N CYS A 4 -9.30 -5.07 9.68
CA CYS A 4 -7.93 -4.72 9.30
C CYS A 4 -7.67 -3.31 9.82
N THR A 5 -7.40 -3.18 11.11
CA THR A 5 -6.86 -1.96 11.68
C THR A 5 -5.51 -1.75 11.00
N ASN A 6 -5.36 -0.67 10.22
CA ASN A 6 -4.11 -0.29 9.56
C ASN A 6 -2.98 -0.26 10.61
N ALA A 7 -2.25 -1.36 10.72
CA ALA A 7 -1.05 -1.44 11.54
C ALA A 7 0.11 -0.99 10.65
N ALA A 8 0.31 0.33 10.54
CA ALA A 8 1.56 0.87 10.01
C ALA A 8 2.69 0.41 10.94
N HIS A 9 3.43 -0.63 10.53
CA HIS A 9 4.51 -1.19 11.34
C HIS A 9 5.81 -0.41 11.09
N ALA A 10 6.45 -0.02 12.20
CA ALA A 10 7.83 0.47 12.41
C ALA A 10 8.35 1.64 11.56
N ALA A 11 8.95 2.63 12.24
CA ALA A 11 9.34 3.94 11.74
C ALA A 11 10.75 3.95 11.12
N SER A 12 10.80 4.29 9.83
CA SER A 12 11.99 4.65 9.06
C SER A 12 11.69 5.92 8.27
N ASP A 13 12.62 6.87 8.31
CA ASP A 13 12.48 8.23 7.77
C ASP A 13 12.60 8.20 6.23
N MET A 14 11.53 8.49 5.50
CA MET A 14 11.45 8.61 4.04
C MET A 14 12.05 9.94 3.52
N SER A 15 13.00 10.53 4.24
CA SER A 15 13.69 11.74 3.81
C SER A 15 14.89 11.42 2.90
N ALA A 16 14.91 12.13 1.77
CA ALA A 16 15.92 12.19 0.71
C ALA A 16 16.05 10.95 -0.21
N ALA A 17 15.55 11.10 -1.44
CA ALA A 17 15.83 10.27 -2.63
C ALA A 17 15.54 8.76 -2.53
N ARG A 18 14.63 8.34 -1.65
CA ARG A 18 14.26 6.94 -1.47
C ARG A 18 13.12 6.54 -2.41
N VAL A 19 13.28 5.41 -3.09
CA VAL A 19 12.26 4.84 -3.98
C VAL A 19 11.23 4.12 -3.12
N GLY A 20 9.97 4.55 -3.21
CA GLY A 20 8.84 3.81 -2.65
C GLY A 20 8.26 2.87 -3.71
N ALA A 21 7.88 1.66 -3.31
CA ALA A 21 7.10 0.74 -4.14
C ALA A 21 5.66 0.71 -3.65
N LEU A 22 4.73 0.78 -4.59
CA LEU A 22 3.30 0.63 -4.36
C LEU A 22 2.80 -0.58 -5.14
N ASP A 23 2.18 -1.54 -4.47
CA ASP A 23 1.71 -2.79 -5.05
C ASP A 23 0.22 -3.00 -4.78
N PHE A 24 -0.51 -3.55 -5.76
CA PHE A 24 -1.93 -3.86 -5.63
C PHE A 24 -2.14 -5.37 -5.65
N GLN A 25 -2.64 -5.90 -4.55
CA GLN A 25 -3.04 -7.29 -4.42
C GLN A 25 -4.57 -7.41 -4.46
N PHE A 26 -5.08 -8.30 -5.30
CA PHE A 26 -6.51 -8.61 -5.38
C PHE A 26 -6.77 -9.94 -4.67
N ASP A 27 -7.78 -9.96 -3.82
CA ASP A 27 -8.18 -11.13 -3.03
C ASP A 27 -9.72 -11.15 -2.86
N SER A 28 -10.26 -12.20 -2.26
CA SER A 28 -11.68 -12.34 -1.95
C SER A 28 -11.88 -12.83 -0.52
N ASN A 29 -12.91 -12.33 0.14
CA ASN A 29 -13.21 -12.78 1.49
C ASN A 29 -13.82 -14.19 1.48
N VAL A 30 -14.05 -14.74 2.67
CA VAL A 30 -14.69 -16.06 2.84
C VAL A 30 -16.10 -16.18 2.23
N GLN A 31 -16.72 -15.06 1.88
CA GLN A 31 -18.03 -14.98 1.19
C GLN A 31 -17.88 -14.74 -0.33
N GLY A 32 -16.66 -14.82 -0.88
CA GLY A 32 -16.37 -14.59 -2.30
C GLY A 32 -16.39 -13.11 -2.71
N LYS A 33 -16.49 -12.17 -1.77
CA LYS A 33 -16.49 -10.74 -2.09
C LYS A 33 -15.06 -10.25 -2.33
N ALA A 34 -14.80 -9.78 -3.54
CA ALA A 34 -13.50 -9.25 -3.94
C ALA A 34 -13.12 -7.98 -3.16
N PHE A 35 -11.84 -7.86 -2.84
CA PHE A 35 -11.23 -6.65 -2.30
C PHE A 35 -9.80 -6.49 -2.83
N THR A 36 -9.30 -5.26 -2.76
CA THR A 36 -7.96 -4.88 -3.17
C THR A 36 -7.20 -4.37 -1.95
N ILE A 37 -5.97 -4.82 -1.81
CA ILE A 37 -4.99 -4.32 -0.84
C ILE A 37 -3.97 -3.49 -1.62
N CYS A 38 -3.79 -2.24 -1.22
CA CYS A 38 -2.73 -1.37 -1.71
C CYS A 38 -1.61 -1.36 -0.66
N ASN A 39 -0.47 -1.94 -0.97
CA ASN A 39 0.69 -1.99 -0.07
C ASN A 39 1.70 -0.93 -0.49
N VAL A 40 2.29 -0.24 0.49
CA VAL A 40 3.38 0.71 0.30
C VAL A 40 4.61 0.18 1.03
N ILE A 41 5.71 0.07 0.30
CA ILE A 41 6.97 -0.49 0.75
C ILE A 41 8.08 0.54 0.49
N ASP A 42 8.94 0.78 1.46
CA ASP A 42 10.20 1.51 1.20
C ASP A 42 11.21 0.51 0.63
N GLU A 43 11.65 0.70 -0.62
CA GLU A 43 12.54 -0.27 -1.28
C GLU A 43 13.95 -0.31 -0.68
N PHE A 44 14.38 0.74 0.03
CA PHE A 44 15.70 0.80 0.64
C PHE A 44 15.75 0.00 1.94
N THR A 45 14.77 0.18 2.81
CA THR A 45 14.66 -0.57 4.07
C THR A 45 13.99 -1.93 3.90
N ARG A 46 13.33 -2.15 2.75
CA ARG A 46 12.40 -3.26 2.50
C ARG A 46 11.33 -3.37 3.59
N GLU A 47 10.97 -2.24 4.18
CA GLU A 47 9.96 -2.16 5.23
C GLU A 47 8.58 -1.91 4.65
N HIS A 48 7.57 -2.58 5.20
CA HIS A 48 6.18 -2.33 4.89
C HIS A 48 5.70 -1.10 5.67
N VAL A 49 5.70 0.05 5.02
CA VAL A 49 5.44 1.35 5.65
C VAL A 49 3.96 1.62 5.87
N GLY A 50 3.08 1.02 5.07
CA GLY A 50 1.63 1.13 5.25
C GLY A 50 0.87 0.41 4.16
N PHE A 51 -0.43 0.22 4.38
CA PHE A 51 -1.33 -0.36 3.40
C PHE A 51 -2.72 0.25 3.52
N GLU A 52 -3.55 -0.02 2.52
CA GLU A 52 -4.98 0.30 2.52
C GLU A 52 -5.77 -0.88 1.94
N LEU A 53 -6.92 -1.19 2.55
CA LEU A 53 -7.79 -2.29 2.11
C LEU A 53 -9.18 -1.76 1.76
N ALA A 54 -9.59 -1.94 0.51
CA ALA A 54 -10.92 -1.52 0.05
C ALA A 54 -11.46 -2.46 -1.03
N GLN A 55 -12.78 -2.48 -1.22
CA GLN A 55 -13.40 -3.19 -2.35
C GLN A 55 -12.97 -2.61 -3.70
N SER A 56 -12.72 -1.29 -3.73
CA SER A 56 -12.17 -0.57 -4.86
C SER A 56 -11.22 0.50 -4.32
N ILE A 57 -9.96 0.46 -4.75
CA ILE A 57 -8.95 1.45 -4.37
C ILE A 57 -8.93 2.52 -5.47
N THR A 58 -9.27 3.76 -5.11
CA THR A 58 -9.25 4.90 -6.03
C THR A 58 -7.91 5.64 -5.96
N ALA A 59 -7.61 6.45 -6.97
CA ALA A 59 -6.43 7.31 -6.95
C ALA A 59 -6.42 8.26 -5.73
N THR A 60 -7.59 8.79 -5.35
CA THR A 60 -7.75 9.63 -4.15
C THR A 60 -7.32 8.90 -2.89
N THR A 61 -7.80 7.66 -2.71
CA THR A 61 -7.44 6.83 -1.55
C THR A 61 -5.93 6.58 -1.48
N VAL A 62 -5.28 6.37 -2.62
CA VAL A 62 -3.82 6.20 -2.70
C VAL A 62 -3.08 7.50 -2.36
N ILE A 63 -3.57 8.64 -2.83
CA ILE A 63 -2.99 9.96 -2.50
C ILE A 63 -3.08 10.20 -1.00
N ASP A 64 -4.26 10.02 -0.41
CA ASP A 64 -4.47 10.22 1.03
C ASP A 64 -3.54 9.31 1.87
N LEU A 65 -3.39 8.04 1.47
CA LEU A 65 -2.45 7.11 2.11
C LEU A 65 -1.00 7.62 2.03
N LEU A 66 -0.55 8.06 0.85
CA LEU A 66 0.80 8.56 0.65
C LEU A 66 1.06 9.89 1.38
N GLU A 67 0.07 10.78 1.44
CA GLU A 67 0.16 12.04 2.18
C GLU A 67 0.25 11.79 3.69
N ASN A 68 -0.55 10.86 4.22
CA ASN A 68 -0.47 10.45 5.62
C ASN A 68 0.90 9.84 5.95
N LEU A 69 1.44 8.98 5.08
CA LEU A 69 2.78 8.42 5.26
C LEU A 69 3.87 9.51 5.15
N ALA A 70 3.70 10.46 4.23
CA ALA A 70 4.64 11.57 4.05
C ALA A 70 4.63 12.56 5.22
N ALA A 71 3.49 12.75 5.89
CA ALA A 71 3.39 13.57 7.09
C ALA A 71 4.20 12.96 8.26
N VAL A 72 4.28 11.63 8.34
CA VAL A 72 4.99 10.92 9.42
C VAL A 72 6.46 10.70 9.09
N ARG A 73 6.81 10.45 7.83
CA ARG A 73 8.14 9.98 7.41
C ARG A 73 8.83 10.86 6.37
N GLY A 74 8.18 11.87 5.80
CA GLY A 74 8.68 12.59 4.64
C GLY A 74 8.33 11.93 3.30
N ARG A 75 8.52 12.66 2.20
CA ARG A 75 8.02 12.28 0.88
C ARG A 75 9.09 11.52 0.08
N PRO A 76 8.76 10.35 -0.51
CA PRO A 76 9.69 9.65 -1.39
C PRO A 76 10.00 10.49 -2.63
N GLY A 77 11.24 10.37 -3.12
CA GLY A 77 11.67 11.08 -4.33
C GLY A 77 11.15 10.44 -5.62
N VAL A 78 10.92 9.12 -5.59
CA VAL A 78 10.40 8.33 -6.72
C VAL A 78 9.41 7.30 -6.17
N LEU A 79 8.29 7.11 -6.87
CA LEU A 79 7.32 6.08 -6.55
C LEU A 79 7.19 5.11 -7.74
N ARG A 80 7.42 3.82 -7.49
CA ARG A 80 7.24 2.75 -8.45
C ARG A 80 5.90 2.06 -8.19
N MET A 81 5.06 1.99 -9.22
CA MET A 81 3.78 1.29 -9.11
C MET A 81 3.88 -0.09 -9.79
N GLY A 82 3.75 -1.15 -8.99
CA GLY A 82 3.53 -2.50 -9.45
C GLY A 82 2.05 -2.72 -9.73
N LYS A 83 1.73 -3.29 -10.89
CA LYS A 83 0.44 -3.93 -11.14
C LYS A 83 0.74 -5.40 -11.29
N ARG A 84 0.35 -6.21 -10.30
CA ARG A 84 0.27 -7.65 -10.54
C ARG A 84 -0.88 -7.86 -11.54
N SER A 85 -0.56 -8.27 -12.76
CA SER A 85 -1.56 -8.72 -13.73
C SER A 85 -2.22 -9.97 -13.13
N GLY A 86 -3.37 -9.80 -12.49
CA GLY A 86 -4.12 -10.91 -11.92
C GLY A 86 -4.57 -11.85 -13.03
N VAL A 87 -3.88 -12.97 -13.17
CA VAL A 87 -4.51 -14.22 -13.61
C VAL A 87 -5.55 -14.53 -12.56
N HIS A 88 -6.82 -14.40 -12.94
CA HIS A 88 -7.94 -15.01 -12.22
C HIS A 88 -7.68 -16.52 -12.23
N GLN A 89 -7.13 -17.06 -11.14
CA GLN A 89 -6.94 -18.51 -11.04
C GLN A 89 -8.33 -19.10 -10.75
N PRO A 90 -8.82 -20.02 -11.62
CA PRO A 90 -10.16 -20.59 -11.52
C PRO A 90 -10.35 -21.46 -10.26
#